data_AF-A0A7G7MGJ4-F1
#
_entry.id   AF-A0A7G7MGJ4-F1
#
_cell.length_a   1.000
_cell.length_b   1.000
_cell.length_c   1.000
_cell.angle_alpha   90.00
_cell.angle_beta   90.00
_cell.angle_gamma   90.00
#
_symmetry.space_group_name_H-M   'P 1'
#
loop_
_entity.id
_entity.type
_entity.pdbx_description
1 polymer ?
#
loop_
_entity_poly.entity_id
_entity_poly.type
_entity_poly.pdbx_seq_one_letter_code
_entity_poly.pdbx_strand_id
1 'polypeptide(L)'
;MALGSYETYQLAHIATYIAERLGRHHRSGRGRDGRAARAEAVRDIAGAATALGNATGRSIPERDLPRTLDTDTFTAAQQLLATGPRSADVVALAGTGQTGFAVVGHVPGLGAVGARAESRDIADALHAHFLTRPSSELAPWAVTRDPQRVPTLPQQVDLAAFVEHLDPIRDDDRAVARNLRGHDRRTDAAIRGRFAGVDLDAPAVVTPPATPSDPAPRRVARPRRPAAPKVNGRAPGIHRPPGQSAAAPTVPTTIAGP
;
A
#
# COMPACT_ATOMS: atom_id res chain seq x y z
N MET A 1 23.22 2.42 -2.46
CA MET A 1 23.75 1.86 -3.73
C MET A 1 22.82 0.72 -4.13
N ALA A 2 22.18 0.82 -5.29
CA ALA A 2 21.49 -0.33 -5.88
C ALA A 2 22.57 -1.23 -6.50
N LEU A 3 22.56 -2.52 -6.17
CA LEU A 3 23.42 -3.52 -6.80
C LEU A 3 22.99 -3.68 -8.27
N GLY A 4 23.94 -3.82 -9.19
CA GLY A 4 23.62 -4.14 -10.58
C GLY A 4 22.95 -5.51 -10.69
N SER A 5 22.30 -5.78 -11.83
CA SER A 5 21.56 -7.02 -12.06
C SER A 5 22.46 -8.26 -11.97
N TYR A 6 23.71 -8.15 -12.41
CA TYR A 6 24.71 -9.21 -12.37
C TYR A 6 25.21 -9.49 -10.94
N GLU A 7 25.52 -8.46 -10.17
CA GLU A 7 25.94 -8.59 -8.77
C GLU A 7 24.80 -9.18 -7.92
N THR A 8 23.57 -8.75 -8.15
CA THR A 8 22.38 -9.31 -7.49
C THR A 8 22.21 -10.79 -7.82
N TYR A 9 22.42 -11.17 -9.08
CA TYR A 9 22.37 -12.56 -9.53
C TYR A 9 23.45 -13.43 -8.86
N GLN A 10 24.70 -12.94 -8.76
CA GLN A 10 25.79 -13.64 -8.08
C GLN A 10 25.50 -13.83 -6.59
N LEU A 11 25.01 -12.80 -5.91
CA LEU A 11 24.63 -12.88 -4.50
C LEU A 11 23.53 -13.91 -4.26
N ALA A 12 22.53 -13.98 -5.14
CA ALA A 12 21.50 -15.02 -5.07
C ALA A 12 22.09 -16.43 -5.19
N HIS A 13 23.04 -16.66 -6.11
CA HIS A 13 23.69 -17.97 -6.26
C HIS A 13 24.50 -18.38 -5.03
N ILE A 14 25.24 -17.45 -4.44
CA ILE A 14 25.99 -17.70 -3.21
C ILE A 14 25.03 -18.03 -2.06
N ALA A 15 23.93 -17.27 -1.92
CA ALA A 15 22.91 -17.53 -0.91
C ALA A 15 22.24 -18.90 -1.08
N THR A 16 21.90 -19.29 -2.31
CA THR A 16 21.35 -20.62 -2.63
C THR A 16 22.34 -21.72 -2.28
N TYR A 17 23.62 -21.57 -2.62
CA TYR A 17 24.66 -22.54 -2.28
C TYR A 17 24.76 -22.76 -0.76
N ILE A 18 24.77 -21.68 0.03
CA ILE A 18 24.80 -21.73 1.49
C ILE A 18 23.56 -22.46 2.03
N ALA A 19 22.36 -22.07 1.59
CA ALA A 19 21.11 -22.66 2.05
C ALA A 19 21.04 -24.16 1.74
N GLU A 20 21.49 -24.58 0.55
CA GLU A 20 21.53 -25.99 0.17
C GLU A 20 22.47 -26.80 1.10
N ARG A 21 23.67 -26.28 1.38
CA ARG A 21 24.65 -26.94 2.24
C ARG A 21 24.21 -26.98 3.70
N LEU A 22 23.53 -25.95 4.20
CA LEU A 22 22.86 -25.98 5.51
C LEU A 22 21.80 -27.09 5.55
N GLY A 23 20.99 -27.23 4.50
CA GLY A 23 20.01 -28.31 4.37
C GLY A 23 20.62 -29.70 4.30
N ARG A 24 21.79 -29.88 3.67
CA ARG A 24 22.55 -31.15 3.67
C ARG A 24 23.16 -31.44 5.05
N HIS A 25 23.71 -30.42 5.71
CA HIS A 25 24.24 -30.53 7.06
C HIS A 25 23.15 -31.03 8.03
N HIS A 26 21.95 -30.42 7.98
CA HIS A 26 20.82 -30.80 8.83
C HIS A 26 20.32 -32.24 8.58
N ARG A 27 20.28 -32.67 7.32
CA ARG A 27 19.83 -34.03 6.93
C ARG A 27 20.87 -35.12 7.15
N SER A 28 22.13 -34.77 7.42
CA SER A 28 23.21 -35.74 7.62
C SER A 28 22.90 -36.66 8.81
N GLY A 29 22.81 -37.97 8.55
CA GLY A 29 22.47 -38.99 9.54
C GLY A 29 23.51 -39.19 10.65
N ARG A 30 23.32 -40.23 11.47
CA ARG A 30 24.27 -40.64 12.52
C ARG A 30 25.35 -41.57 11.94
N GLY A 31 26.42 -41.81 12.70
CA GLY A 31 27.50 -42.71 12.28
C GLY A 31 28.72 -42.00 11.68
N ARG A 32 29.63 -42.77 11.08
CA ARG A 32 30.89 -42.25 10.49
C ARG A 32 30.61 -41.42 9.24
N ASP A 33 29.75 -41.92 8.35
CA ASP A 33 29.46 -41.26 7.07
C ASP A 33 28.69 -39.95 7.29
N GLY A 34 27.73 -39.94 8.22
CA GLY A 34 27.04 -38.71 8.60
C GLY A 34 27.94 -37.67 9.28
N ARG A 35 29.01 -38.09 9.99
CA ARG A 35 30.03 -37.16 10.50
C ARG A 35 30.87 -36.55 9.39
N ALA A 36 31.27 -37.36 8.41
CA ALA A 36 32.02 -36.88 7.24
C ALA A 36 31.20 -35.88 6.42
N ALA A 37 29.93 -36.20 6.13
CA ALA A 37 29.02 -35.32 5.40
C ALA A 37 28.77 -33.99 6.12
N ARG A 38 28.66 -33.99 7.47
CA ARG A 38 28.58 -32.75 8.25
C ARG A 38 29.85 -31.91 8.13
N ALA A 39 31.03 -32.53 8.25
CA ALA A 39 32.31 -31.83 8.16
C ALA A 39 32.53 -31.20 6.77
N GLU A 40 32.13 -31.91 5.71
CA GLU A 40 32.14 -31.39 4.33
C GLU A 40 31.20 -30.19 4.19
N ALA A 41 29.95 -30.31 4.65
CA ALA A 41 28.99 -29.21 4.58
C ALA A 41 29.47 -27.97 5.36
N VAL A 42 30.08 -28.14 6.53
CA VAL A 42 30.65 -27.03 7.32
C VAL A 42 31.76 -26.32 6.54
N ARG A 43 32.67 -27.08 5.91
CA ARG A 43 33.73 -26.51 5.07
C ARG A 43 33.15 -25.70 3.91
N ASP A 44 32.16 -26.25 3.22
CA ASP A 44 31.50 -25.58 2.10
C ASP A 44 30.78 -24.30 2.53
N ILE A 45 30.08 -24.32 3.66
CA ILE A 45 29.40 -23.15 4.23
C ILE A 45 30.42 -22.07 4.59
N ALA A 46 31.55 -22.42 5.22
CA ALA A 46 32.58 -21.46 5.58
C ALA A 46 33.22 -20.79 4.34
N GLY A 47 33.47 -21.58 3.29
CA GLY A 47 33.96 -21.06 2.01
C GLY A 47 32.97 -20.10 1.36
N ALA A 48 31.68 -20.47 1.32
CA ALA A 48 30.63 -19.64 0.74
C ALA A 48 30.30 -18.39 1.59
N ALA A 49 30.39 -18.47 2.92
CA ALA A 49 30.28 -17.31 3.81
C ALA A 49 31.37 -16.27 3.52
N THR A 50 32.60 -16.73 3.26
CA THR A 50 33.72 -15.88 2.85
C THR A 50 33.44 -15.23 1.49
N ALA A 51 32.94 -15.99 0.52
CA ALA A 51 32.56 -15.47 -0.78
C ALA A 51 31.44 -14.41 -0.68
N LEU A 52 30.42 -14.65 0.14
CA LEU A 52 29.34 -13.71 0.39
C LEU A 52 29.86 -12.44 1.08
N GLY A 53 30.79 -12.59 2.02
CA GLY A 53 31.39 -11.46 2.70
C GLY A 53 32.21 -10.58 1.75
N ASN A 54 32.99 -11.21 0.86
CA ASN A 54 33.73 -10.49 -0.20
C ASN A 54 32.77 -9.77 -1.16
N ALA A 55 31.69 -10.42 -1.59
CA ALA A 55 30.72 -9.84 -2.52
C ALA A 55 29.92 -8.67 -1.91
N THR A 56 29.71 -8.68 -0.59
CA THR A 56 28.99 -7.62 0.13
C THR A 56 29.90 -6.57 0.76
N GLY A 57 31.22 -6.74 0.66
CA GLY A 57 32.22 -5.84 1.25
C GLY A 57 32.28 -5.86 2.78
N ARG A 58 31.71 -6.88 3.44
CA ARG A 58 31.69 -7.02 4.90
C ARG A 58 31.76 -8.48 5.33
N SER A 59 32.39 -8.75 6.46
CA SER A 59 32.27 -10.09 7.08
C SER A 59 30.83 -10.32 7.55
N ILE A 60 30.29 -11.50 7.26
CA ILE A 60 28.92 -11.87 7.64
C ILE A 60 29.03 -12.92 8.75
N PRO A 61 28.52 -12.62 9.97
CA PRO A 61 28.53 -13.61 11.05
C PRO A 61 27.59 -14.77 10.73
N GLU A 62 27.87 -15.96 11.29
CA GLU A 62 27.14 -17.20 11.00
C GLU A 62 25.62 -17.07 11.15
N ARG A 63 25.17 -16.33 12.17
CA ARG A 63 23.74 -16.06 12.45
C ARG A 63 23.03 -15.26 11.36
N ASP A 64 23.78 -14.59 10.50
CA ASP A 64 23.26 -13.75 9.41
C ASP A 64 23.41 -14.42 8.04
N LEU A 65 23.88 -15.68 8.01
CA LEU A 65 23.97 -16.43 6.76
C LEU A 65 22.57 -16.72 6.19
N PRO A 66 22.41 -16.63 4.86
CA PRO A 66 21.17 -16.99 4.18
C PRO A 66 20.75 -18.42 4.54
N ARG A 67 19.52 -18.58 5.01
CA ARG A 67 18.93 -19.87 5.39
C ARG A 67 17.45 -19.87 5.09
N THR A 68 16.88 -21.06 4.97
CA THR A 68 15.43 -21.22 4.88
C THR A 68 14.77 -20.73 6.18
N LEU A 69 13.60 -20.11 6.05
CA LEU A 69 12.74 -19.81 7.20
C LEU A 69 12.16 -21.12 7.73
N ASP A 70 12.09 -21.28 9.06
CA ASP A 70 11.26 -22.30 9.68
C ASP A 70 9.77 -21.91 9.59
N THR A 71 8.88 -22.89 9.77
CA THR A 71 7.44 -22.71 9.62
C THR A 71 6.87 -21.64 10.55
N ASP A 72 7.37 -21.55 11.78
CA ASP A 72 6.87 -20.59 12.78
C ASP A 72 7.32 -19.17 12.41
N THR A 73 8.59 -19.00 12.03
CA THR A 73 9.12 -17.73 11.53
C THR A 73 8.43 -17.30 10.23
N PHE A 74 8.15 -18.22 9.31
CA PHE A 74 7.38 -17.93 8.09
C PHE A 74 5.97 -17.44 8.42
N THR A 75 5.28 -18.14 9.33
CA THR A 75 3.92 -17.78 9.76
C THR A 75 3.91 -16.42 10.45
N ALA A 76 4.87 -16.15 11.34
CA ALA A 76 5.02 -14.86 12.01
C ALA A 76 5.33 -13.74 11.01
N ALA A 77 6.25 -13.96 10.07
CA ALA A 77 6.56 -12.98 9.01
C ALA A 77 5.35 -12.73 8.11
N GLN A 78 4.58 -13.76 7.77
CA GLN A 78 3.33 -13.63 7.01
C GLN A 78 2.26 -12.84 7.78
N GLN A 79 2.15 -13.02 9.10
CA GLN A 79 1.26 -12.22 9.95
C GLN A 79 1.71 -10.76 10.07
N LEU A 80 3.03 -10.50 10.06
CA LEU A 80 3.57 -9.14 9.98
C LEU A 80 3.26 -8.49 8.63
N LEU A 81 3.20 -9.24 7.54
CA LEU A 81 2.72 -8.73 6.25
C LEU A 81 1.21 -8.45 6.29
N ALA A 82 0.41 -9.25 7.00
CA ALA A 82 -1.03 -9.06 7.16
C ALA A 82 -1.43 -7.85 8.02
N THR A 83 -0.47 -7.25 8.73
CA THR A 83 -0.61 -6.01 9.52
C THR A 83 0.37 -4.92 9.05
N GLY A 84 1.09 -5.22 7.97
CA GLY A 84 2.22 -4.45 7.49
C GLY A 84 1.81 -3.29 6.59
N PRO A 85 2.80 -2.57 6.02
CA PRO A 85 2.52 -1.54 5.03
C PRO A 85 1.78 -2.13 3.84
N ARG A 86 0.93 -1.33 3.23
CA ARG A 86 0.23 -1.66 1.99
C ARG A 86 1.22 -2.13 0.91
N SER A 87 0.90 -3.22 0.23
CA SER A 87 1.73 -3.81 -0.82
C SER A 87 0.89 -4.28 -2.00
N ALA A 88 1.51 -4.31 -3.18
CA ALA A 88 0.98 -4.93 -4.38
C ALA A 88 2.17 -5.29 -5.28
N ASP A 89 2.13 -6.44 -5.93
CA ASP A 89 3.18 -6.92 -6.83
C ASP A 89 2.56 -7.49 -8.10
N VAL A 90 3.18 -7.19 -9.25
CA VAL A 90 2.77 -7.71 -10.56
C VAL A 90 3.55 -8.99 -10.86
N VAL A 91 2.83 -10.08 -11.13
CA VAL A 91 3.39 -11.40 -11.44
C VAL A 91 2.87 -11.92 -12.78
N ALA A 92 3.75 -12.56 -13.55
CA ALA A 92 3.37 -13.26 -14.76
C ALA A 92 2.78 -14.64 -14.42
N LEU A 93 1.63 -14.98 -15.00
CA LEU A 93 0.95 -16.26 -14.72
C LEU A 93 1.48 -17.43 -15.56
N ALA A 94 2.40 -17.18 -16.50
CA ALA A 94 2.97 -18.23 -17.35
C ALA A 94 3.60 -19.39 -16.56
N GLY A 95 4.18 -19.11 -15.39
CA GLY A 95 4.76 -20.11 -14.49
C GLY A 95 3.74 -21.07 -13.86
N THR A 96 2.44 -20.76 -13.92
CA THR A 96 1.35 -21.61 -13.42
C THR A 96 0.54 -22.26 -14.55
N GLY A 97 1.04 -22.21 -15.79
CA GLY A 97 0.34 -22.73 -16.96
C GLY A 97 -0.84 -21.88 -17.42
N GLN A 98 -0.97 -20.65 -16.91
CA GLN A 98 -2.03 -19.71 -17.27
C GLN A 98 -1.48 -18.54 -18.11
N THR A 99 -2.35 -17.93 -18.91
CA THR A 99 -2.02 -16.73 -19.68
C THR A 99 -2.32 -15.46 -18.88
N GLY A 100 -1.53 -14.41 -19.15
CA GLY A 100 -1.69 -13.08 -18.57
C GLY A 100 -0.86 -12.82 -17.30
N PHE A 101 -1.30 -11.84 -16.54
CA PHE A 101 -0.65 -11.33 -15.34
C PHE A 101 -1.62 -11.36 -14.16
N ALA A 102 -1.08 -11.30 -12.95
CA ALA A 102 -1.86 -11.02 -11.75
C ALA A 102 -1.19 -9.93 -10.93
N VAL A 103 -2.01 -9.16 -10.23
CA VAL A 103 -1.57 -8.27 -9.16
C VAL A 103 -1.96 -8.95 -7.87
N VAL A 104 -1.00 -9.16 -6.97
CA VAL A 104 -1.23 -9.77 -5.66
C VAL A 104 -0.71 -8.83 -4.59
N GLY A 105 -1.49 -8.58 -3.56
CA GLY A 105 -1.12 -7.57 -2.57
C GLY A 105 -1.83 -7.70 -1.25
N HIS A 106 -1.56 -6.72 -0.39
CA HIS A 106 -2.16 -6.58 0.92
C HIS A 106 -2.56 -5.12 1.17
N VAL A 107 -3.78 -4.91 1.67
CA VAL A 107 -4.29 -3.59 2.04
C VAL A 107 -4.67 -3.60 3.53
N PRO A 108 -4.08 -2.71 4.35
CA PRO A 108 -4.42 -2.61 5.78
C PRO A 108 -5.92 -2.40 5.99
N GLY A 109 -6.50 -3.18 6.90
CA GLY A 109 -7.93 -3.15 7.22
C GLY A 109 -8.82 -3.92 6.23
N LEU A 110 -8.31 -4.33 5.06
CA LEU A 110 -9.04 -5.15 4.08
C LEU A 110 -8.46 -6.57 3.96
N GLY A 111 -7.15 -6.74 4.11
CA GLY A 111 -6.49 -8.04 3.99
C GLY A 111 -5.85 -8.27 2.63
N ALA A 112 -5.86 -9.52 2.16
CA ALA A 112 -5.31 -9.89 0.87
C ALA A 112 -6.19 -9.37 -0.28
N VAL A 113 -5.55 -8.75 -1.28
CA VAL A 113 -6.20 -8.28 -2.50
C VAL A 113 -5.55 -8.93 -3.72
N GLY A 114 -6.34 -9.11 -4.77
CA GLY A 114 -5.86 -9.76 -5.98
C GLY A 114 -6.68 -9.42 -7.21
N ALA A 115 -6.00 -9.31 -8.35
CA ALA A 115 -6.65 -9.14 -9.64
C ALA A 115 -5.90 -9.92 -10.72
N ARG A 116 -6.66 -10.47 -11.67
CA ARG A 116 -6.09 -11.02 -12.91
C ARG A 116 -6.21 -9.97 -14.01
N ALA A 117 -5.16 -9.85 -14.80
CA ALA A 117 -5.09 -8.95 -15.95
C ALA A 117 -4.62 -9.73 -17.19
N GLU A 118 -5.14 -9.37 -18.36
CA GLU A 118 -4.69 -9.97 -19.62
C GLU A 118 -3.28 -9.50 -19.99
N SER A 119 -3.01 -8.21 -19.82
CA SER A 119 -1.76 -7.57 -20.20
C SER A 119 -1.03 -7.00 -18.99
N ARG A 120 0.26 -6.72 -19.18
CA ARG A 120 1.10 -6.08 -18.16
C ARG A 120 0.64 -4.66 -17.85
N ASP A 121 0.23 -3.89 -18.87
CA ASP A 121 -0.21 -2.51 -18.68
C ASP A 121 -1.43 -2.40 -17.77
N ILE A 122 -2.39 -3.33 -17.92
CA ILE A 122 -3.56 -3.41 -17.02
C ILE A 122 -3.11 -3.80 -15.61
N ALA A 123 -2.17 -4.74 -15.49
CA ALA A 123 -1.63 -5.14 -14.19
C ALA A 123 -0.89 -3.99 -13.49
N ASP A 124 -0.10 -3.20 -14.22
CA ASP A 124 0.62 -2.04 -13.68
C ASP A 124 -0.36 -0.93 -13.23
N ALA A 125 -1.45 -0.72 -13.98
CA ALA A 125 -2.53 0.20 -13.58
C ALA A 125 -3.25 -0.28 -12.31
N LEU A 126 -3.56 -1.58 -12.20
CA LEU A 126 -4.16 -2.18 -11.01
C LEU A 126 -3.21 -2.15 -9.81
N HIS A 127 -1.91 -2.34 -10.03
CA HIS A 127 -0.88 -2.18 -9.02
C HIS A 127 -0.88 -0.75 -8.44
N ALA A 128 -0.87 0.27 -9.31
CA ALA A 128 -0.96 1.66 -8.85
C ALA A 128 -2.29 1.93 -8.12
N HIS A 129 -3.40 1.35 -8.59
CA HIS A 129 -4.71 1.45 -7.95
C HIS A 129 -4.71 0.86 -6.53
N PHE A 130 -4.16 -0.34 -6.34
CA PHE A 130 -4.07 -1.01 -5.04
C PHE A 130 -3.21 -0.23 -4.05
N LEU A 131 -2.13 0.40 -4.54
CA LEU A 131 -1.23 1.20 -3.70
C LEU A 131 -1.85 2.53 -3.29
N THR A 132 -2.69 3.15 -4.11
CA THR A 132 -3.11 4.55 -3.93
C THR A 132 -4.55 4.75 -3.47
N ARG A 133 -5.50 3.87 -3.83
CA ARG A 133 -6.92 4.08 -3.49
C ARG A 133 -7.27 3.74 -2.05
N PRO A 134 -8.28 4.40 -1.43
CA PRO A 134 -8.69 4.08 -0.08
C PRO A 134 -9.22 2.63 0.02
N SER A 135 -9.07 2.00 1.19
CA SER A 135 -9.43 0.59 1.38
C SER A 135 -10.91 0.30 1.13
N SER A 136 -11.80 1.26 1.40
CA SER A 136 -13.25 1.16 1.13
C SER A 136 -13.58 0.93 -0.34
N GLU A 137 -12.74 1.44 -1.25
CA GLU A 137 -12.92 1.28 -2.69
C GLU A 137 -12.26 0.01 -3.23
N LEU A 138 -11.36 -0.60 -2.45
CA LEU A 138 -10.66 -1.81 -2.84
C LEU A 138 -11.40 -3.09 -2.44
N ALA A 139 -12.54 -2.98 -1.75
CA ALA A 139 -13.33 -4.12 -1.31
C ALA A 139 -13.69 -5.14 -2.43
N PRO A 140 -14.01 -4.72 -3.68
CA PRO A 140 -14.26 -5.67 -4.77
C PRO A 140 -13.05 -6.53 -5.16
N TRP A 141 -11.85 -6.12 -4.78
CA TRP A 141 -10.59 -6.81 -5.08
C TRP A 141 -10.12 -7.74 -3.95
N ALA A 142 -10.89 -7.84 -2.85
CA ALA A 142 -10.57 -8.74 -1.76
C ALA A 142 -10.58 -10.19 -2.26
N VAL A 143 -9.54 -10.96 -1.91
CA VAL A 143 -9.43 -12.35 -2.35
C VAL A 143 -10.55 -13.19 -1.75
N THR A 144 -11.35 -13.81 -2.61
CA THR A 144 -12.40 -14.76 -2.22
C THR A 144 -11.89 -16.19 -2.21
N ARG A 145 -12.54 -17.07 -1.43
CA ARG A 145 -12.22 -18.52 -1.43
C ARG A 145 -12.69 -19.20 -2.71
N ASP A 146 -13.85 -18.77 -3.20
CA ASP A 146 -14.48 -19.38 -4.37
C ASP A 146 -14.05 -18.68 -5.66
N PRO A 147 -13.82 -19.45 -6.75
CA PRO A 147 -13.58 -18.87 -8.05
C PRO A 147 -14.78 -18.03 -8.50
N GLN A 148 -14.54 -16.77 -8.87
CA GLN A 148 -15.58 -15.92 -9.43
C GLN A 148 -15.90 -16.37 -10.86
N ARG A 149 -17.14 -16.82 -11.07
CA ARG A 149 -17.59 -17.22 -12.41
C ARG A 149 -18.03 -15.99 -13.20
N VAL A 150 -17.40 -15.78 -14.34
CA VAL A 150 -17.85 -14.76 -15.30
C VAL A 150 -19.03 -15.35 -16.09
N PRO A 151 -20.21 -14.71 -16.09
CA PRO A 151 -21.34 -15.17 -16.89
C PRO A 151 -21.03 -15.01 -18.39
N THR A 152 -21.77 -15.75 -19.22
CA THR A 152 -21.69 -15.53 -20.68
C THR A 152 -22.23 -14.15 -21.01
N LEU A 153 -21.39 -13.32 -21.63
CA LEU A 153 -21.76 -11.95 -21.99
C LEU A 153 -22.45 -11.92 -23.36
N PRO A 154 -23.47 -11.07 -23.55
CA PRO A 154 -24.08 -10.87 -24.86
C PRO A 154 -23.10 -10.24 -25.85
N GLN A 155 -23.23 -10.56 -27.14
CA GLN A 155 -22.37 -9.99 -28.19
C GLN A 155 -22.66 -8.51 -28.46
N GLN A 156 -23.88 -8.05 -28.18
CA GLN A 156 -24.33 -6.68 -28.43
C GLN A 156 -25.11 -6.16 -27.23
N VAL A 157 -24.88 -4.89 -26.89
CA VAL A 157 -25.54 -4.17 -25.80
C VAL A 157 -25.95 -2.80 -26.34
N ASP A 158 -27.14 -2.32 -25.99
CA ASP A 158 -27.51 -0.92 -26.24
C ASP A 158 -26.71 -0.02 -25.29
N LEU A 159 -25.60 0.53 -25.79
CA LEU A 159 -24.69 1.35 -25.01
C LEU A 159 -25.33 2.65 -24.54
N ALA A 160 -26.27 3.21 -25.30
CA ALA A 160 -26.99 4.41 -24.89
C ALA A 160 -27.90 4.11 -23.69
N ALA A 161 -28.62 2.98 -23.73
CA ALA A 161 -29.43 2.53 -22.58
C ALA A 161 -28.56 2.16 -21.37
N PHE A 162 -27.38 1.57 -21.59
CA PHE A 162 -26.41 1.29 -20.52
C PHE A 162 -25.94 2.56 -19.81
N VAL A 163 -25.60 3.61 -20.57
CA VAL A 163 -25.13 4.89 -20.01
C VAL A 163 -26.15 5.52 -19.06
N GLU A 164 -27.45 5.38 -19.33
CA GLU A 164 -28.50 5.91 -18.44
C GLU A 164 -28.48 5.29 -17.03
N HIS A 165 -27.92 4.08 -16.89
CA HIS A 165 -27.80 3.39 -15.60
C HIS A 165 -26.53 3.76 -14.83
N LEU A 166 -25.58 4.46 -15.46
CA LEU A 166 -24.36 4.89 -14.80
C LEU A 166 -24.65 6.03 -13.80
N ASP A 167 -23.92 6.07 -12.70
CA ASP A 167 -24.00 7.10 -11.67
C ASP A 167 -22.95 8.19 -11.90
N PRO A 168 -23.35 9.44 -12.23
CA PRO A 168 -22.42 10.55 -12.43
C PRO A 168 -21.57 10.92 -11.21
N ILE A 169 -21.96 10.48 -10.01
CA ILE A 169 -21.22 10.76 -8.77
C ILE A 169 -20.04 9.80 -8.60
N ARG A 170 -20.09 8.60 -9.18
CA ARG A 170 -19.07 7.55 -8.99
C ARG A 170 -17.92 7.72 -9.97
N ASP A 171 -16.69 7.70 -9.46
CA ASP A 171 -15.46 7.79 -10.28
C ASP A 171 -15.40 6.70 -11.36
N ASP A 172 -15.72 5.46 -10.99
CA ASP A 172 -15.66 4.31 -11.90
C ASP A 172 -16.64 4.46 -13.07
N ASP A 173 -17.87 4.89 -12.79
CA ASP A 173 -18.93 5.08 -13.77
C ASP A 173 -18.61 6.24 -14.72
N ARG A 174 -17.99 7.31 -14.19
CA ARG A 174 -17.44 8.41 -15.01
C ARG A 174 -16.30 7.93 -15.91
N ALA A 175 -15.41 7.08 -15.41
CA ALA A 175 -14.32 6.51 -16.21
C ALA A 175 -14.86 5.60 -17.33
N VAL A 176 -15.91 4.83 -17.07
CA VAL A 176 -16.61 4.04 -18.10
C VAL A 176 -17.25 4.96 -19.13
N ALA A 177 -18.05 5.94 -18.70
CA ALA A 177 -18.69 6.89 -19.62
C ALA A 177 -17.66 7.68 -20.45
N ARG A 178 -16.52 8.06 -19.87
CA ARG A 178 -15.42 8.72 -20.58
C ARG A 178 -14.92 7.88 -21.75
N ASN A 179 -14.70 6.58 -21.53
CA ASN A 179 -14.14 5.67 -22.54
C ASN A 179 -15.17 5.18 -23.57
N LEU A 180 -16.47 5.43 -23.33
CA LEU A 180 -17.53 5.19 -24.31
C LEU A 180 -17.75 6.36 -25.27
N ARG A 181 -17.13 7.53 -25.03
CA ARG A 181 -17.22 8.71 -25.92
C ARG A 181 -16.66 8.40 -27.31
N GLY A 182 -17.35 8.88 -28.33
CA GLY A 182 -16.95 8.72 -29.74
C GLY A 182 -17.27 7.34 -30.33
N HIS A 183 -17.94 6.45 -29.59
CA HIS A 183 -18.38 5.16 -30.11
C HIS A 183 -19.47 5.34 -31.18
N ASP A 184 -20.55 6.04 -30.83
CA ASP A 184 -21.58 6.46 -31.78
C ASP A 184 -22.35 7.70 -31.28
N ARG A 185 -23.09 8.34 -32.20
CA ARG A 185 -23.81 9.60 -31.92
C ARG A 185 -24.90 9.45 -30.85
N ARG A 186 -25.52 8.28 -30.73
CA ARG A 186 -26.62 8.03 -29.79
C ARG A 186 -26.06 7.85 -28.38
N THR A 187 -24.99 7.09 -28.22
CA THR A 187 -24.27 6.95 -26.95
C THR A 187 -23.69 8.29 -26.49
N ASP A 188 -23.11 9.07 -27.40
CA ASP A 188 -22.60 10.41 -27.07
C ASP A 188 -23.71 11.38 -26.64
N ALA A 189 -24.91 11.26 -27.20
CA ALA A 189 -26.06 12.04 -26.75
C ALA A 189 -26.51 11.63 -25.34
N ALA A 190 -26.56 10.32 -25.06
CA ALA A 190 -26.87 9.80 -23.72
C ALA A 190 -25.83 10.25 -22.68
N ILE A 191 -24.53 10.19 -23.00
CA ILE A 191 -23.46 10.66 -22.11
C ILE A 191 -23.62 12.16 -21.83
N ARG A 192 -23.84 12.98 -22.85
CA ARG A 192 -24.06 14.43 -22.68
C ARG A 192 -25.30 14.75 -21.84
N GLY A 193 -26.36 13.97 -21.94
CA GLY A 193 -27.56 14.12 -21.13
C GLY A 193 -27.33 13.71 -19.67
N ARG A 194 -26.83 12.48 -19.46
CA ARG A 194 -26.67 11.88 -18.13
C ARG A 194 -25.58 12.53 -17.29
N PHE A 195 -24.47 12.93 -17.90
CA PHE A 195 -23.31 13.53 -17.24
C PHE A 195 -23.23 15.05 -17.48
N ALA A 196 -24.35 15.72 -17.71
CA ALA A 196 -24.40 17.16 -17.90
C ALA A 196 -23.80 17.90 -16.69
N GLY A 197 -22.80 18.76 -16.94
CA GLY A 197 -22.11 19.52 -15.90
C GLY A 197 -21.05 18.72 -15.11
N VAL A 198 -20.81 17.46 -15.47
CA VAL A 198 -19.75 16.63 -14.89
C VAL A 198 -18.54 16.64 -15.83
N ASP A 199 -17.38 17.02 -15.30
CA ASP A 199 -16.12 16.87 -16.02
C ASP A 199 -15.67 15.41 -15.98
N LEU A 200 -15.84 14.71 -17.11
CA LEU A 200 -15.43 13.33 -17.30
C LEU A 200 -13.91 13.19 -17.49
N ASP A 201 -13.17 14.28 -17.73
CA ASP A 201 -11.73 14.29 -17.89
C ASP A 201 -10.99 14.68 -16.60
N ALA A 202 -11.72 15.11 -15.57
CA ALA A 202 -11.18 15.43 -14.26
C ALA A 202 -10.44 14.20 -13.65
N PRO A 203 -9.23 14.39 -13.10
CA PRO A 203 -8.53 13.31 -12.42
C PRO A 203 -9.28 12.89 -11.16
N ALA A 204 -9.52 11.58 -11.00
CA ALA A 204 -10.02 11.03 -9.75
C ALA A 204 -9.02 11.37 -8.64
N VAL A 205 -9.38 12.27 -7.73
CA VAL A 205 -8.45 12.86 -6.76
C VAL A 205 -7.79 11.77 -5.93
N VAL A 206 -6.48 11.60 -6.12
CA VAL A 206 -5.61 10.81 -5.25
C VAL A 206 -5.52 11.57 -3.93
N THR A 207 -6.33 11.18 -2.95
CA THR A 207 -6.11 11.63 -1.58
C THR A 207 -5.15 10.64 -0.95
N PRO A 208 -3.84 10.97 -0.81
CA PRO A 208 -2.94 10.11 -0.06
C PRO A 208 -3.51 9.88 1.34
N PRO A 209 -3.33 8.69 1.95
CA PRO A 209 -3.86 8.43 3.28
C PRO A 209 -3.38 9.54 4.21
N ALA A 210 -4.34 10.20 4.86
CA ALA A 210 -4.04 11.21 5.86
C ALA A 210 -3.05 10.59 6.85
N THR A 211 -1.85 11.18 6.94
CA THR A 211 -0.95 10.92 8.07
C THR A 211 -1.79 11.06 9.34
N PRO A 212 -1.82 10.04 10.23
CA PRO A 212 -2.57 10.16 11.46
C PRO A 212 -2.05 11.40 12.19
N SER A 213 -2.90 12.42 12.26
CA SER A 213 -2.62 13.63 13.00
C SER A 213 -2.29 13.21 14.43
N ASP A 214 -1.08 13.56 14.88
CA ASP A 214 -0.68 13.41 16.27
C ASP A 214 -1.81 13.88 17.18
N PRO A 215 -2.19 13.12 18.21
CA PRO A 215 -3.16 13.60 19.17
C PRO A 215 -2.63 14.91 19.76
N ALA A 216 -3.40 15.98 19.60
CA ALA A 216 -3.09 17.31 20.11
C ALA A 216 -2.58 17.21 21.56
N PRO A 217 -1.50 17.92 21.94
CA PRO A 217 -0.94 17.83 23.27
C PRO A 217 -2.02 18.19 24.29
N ARG A 218 -2.43 17.19 25.08
CA ARG A 218 -3.33 17.37 26.21
C ARG A 218 -2.75 18.48 27.09
N ARG A 219 -3.45 19.63 27.16
CA ARG A 219 -3.15 20.68 28.12
C ARG A 219 -3.14 20.05 29.51
N VAL A 220 -1.95 19.98 30.10
CA VAL A 220 -1.75 19.53 31.47
C VAL A 220 -2.55 20.45 32.39
N ALA A 221 -3.52 19.88 33.10
CA ALA A 221 -4.31 20.59 34.08
C ALA A 221 -3.37 21.14 35.16
N ARG A 222 -3.36 22.47 35.31
CA ARG A 222 -2.58 23.19 36.32
C ARG A 222 -3.07 22.77 37.72
N PRO A 223 -2.19 22.42 38.68
CA PRO A 223 -2.62 22.03 40.01
C PRO A 223 -3.30 23.18 40.75
N ARG A 224 -4.46 22.87 41.34
CA ARG A 224 -5.28 23.76 42.19
C ARG A 224 -4.48 24.22 43.41
N ARG A 225 -4.43 25.55 43.63
CA ARG A 225 -3.98 26.14 44.90
C ARG A 225 -5.02 25.90 46.02
N PRO A 226 -4.61 25.76 47.28
CA PRO A 226 -5.53 25.54 48.41
C PRO A 226 -6.39 26.76 48.71
N ALA A 227 -7.59 26.49 49.23
CA ALA A 227 -8.59 27.47 49.63
C ALA A 227 -8.13 28.33 50.83
N ALA A 228 -8.51 29.61 50.82
CA ALA A 228 -8.49 30.50 51.99
C ALA A 228 -9.95 30.88 52.38
N PRO A 229 -10.22 31.21 53.65
CA PRO A 229 -11.55 31.09 54.24
C PRO A 229 -12.45 32.33 54.07
N LYS A 230 -13.75 32.08 54.23
CA LYS A 230 -14.89 33.00 54.13
C LYS A 230 -14.82 34.18 55.10
N VAL A 231 -15.22 35.37 54.63
CA VAL A 231 -15.76 36.44 55.48
C VAL A 231 -17.02 37.01 54.81
N ASN A 232 -18.07 37.15 55.61
CA ASN A 232 -19.43 37.56 55.26
C ASN A 232 -19.53 39.07 54.96
N GLY A 233 -20.51 39.47 54.11
CA GLY A 233 -21.18 40.77 54.27
C GLY A 233 -21.61 41.52 53.00
N ARG A 234 -22.95 41.61 52.82
CA ARG A 234 -23.77 42.72 52.27
C ARG A 234 -23.59 43.23 50.82
N ALA A 235 -24.76 43.39 50.18
CA ALA A 235 -25.09 43.94 48.84
C ALA A 235 -24.98 45.49 48.76
N PRO A 236 -25.53 46.21 47.76
CA PRO A 236 -25.66 45.99 46.30
C PRO A 236 -25.17 47.19 45.45
N GLY A 237 -24.99 46.99 44.14
CA GLY A 237 -25.35 47.99 43.13
C GLY A 237 -24.26 48.61 42.25
N ILE A 238 -24.74 49.06 41.08
CA ILE A 238 -24.35 50.26 40.33
C ILE A 238 -23.55 50.06 39.01
N HIS A 239 -24.27 50.44 37.92
CA HIS A 239 -23.87 51.00 36.62
C HIS A 239 -23.18 50.18 35.49
N ARG A 240 -23.98 49.90 34.45
CA ARG A 240 -23.66 50.20 33.02
C ARG A 240 -23.70 51.74 32.83
N PRO A 241 -23.08 52.39 31.81
CA PRO A 241 -23.45 52.19 30.40
C PRO A 241 -22.27 52.50 29.39
N PRO A 242 -22.43 53.00 28.14
CA PRO A 242 -21.90 52.34 26.93
C PRO A 242 -21.04 53.21 25.97
N GLY A 243 -20.42 52.57 24.98
CA GLY A 243 -20.35 53.08 23.59
C GLY A 243 -19.16 53.95 23.13
N GLN A 244 -19.03 53.97 21.78
CA GLN A 244 -18.26 54.85 20.87
C GLN A 244 -16.83 54.38 20.53
N SER A 245 -16.60 53.88 19.31
CA SER A 245 -16.36 54.55 17.99
C SER A 245 -14.85 54.57 17.69
N ALA A 246 -14.38 53.78 16.72
CA ALA A 246 -14.25 54.09 15.28
C ALA A 246 -12.90 54.74 14.94
N ALA A 247 -12.11 54.08 14.07
CA ALA A 247 -11.37 54.63 12.92
C ALA A 247 -10.24 53.69 12.47
N ALA A 248 -10.30 53.27 11.20
CA ALA A 248 -9.20 52.74 10.37
C ALA A 248 -8.18 53.89 10.05
N PRO A 249 -7.05 53.77 9.29
CA PRO A 249 -6.78 52.83 8.18
C PRO A 249 -5.32 52.34 7.92
N THR A 250 -5.25 51.32 7.05
CA THR A 250 -4.33 51.01 5.92
C THR A 250 -2.93 51.67 5.81
N VAL A 251 -1.86 50.88 5.56
CA VAL A 251 -0.96 50.92 4.35
C VAL A 251 -0.15 49.60 4.19
N PRO A 252 0.05 49.07 2.96
CA PRO A 252 0.95 47.95 2.65
C PRO A 252 2.37 48.41 2.27
N THR A 253 3.37 47.51 2.36
CA THR A 253 4.68 47.74 1.73
C THR A 253 5.18 46.48 1.02
N THR A 254 5.38 46.64 -0.28
CA THR A 254 6.05 45.75 -1.23
C THR A 254 7.48 46.23 -1.44
N ILE A 255 8.50 45.34 -1.41
CA ILE A 255 9.80 45.42 -2.14
C ILE A 255 10.34 43.96 -2.14
N ALA A 256 10.46 43.17 -3.22
CA ALA A 256 11.25 43.22 -4.46
C ALA A 256 12.77 42.91 -4.32
N GLY A 257 13.18 41.68 -4.67
CA GLY A 257 14.45 41.25 -5.32
C GLY A 257 15.80 41.50 -4.63
N PRO A 258 16.92 40.90 -5.11
CA PRO A 258 17.13 40.11 -6.35
C PRO A 258 17.16 38.59 -6.17
#